data_AF-E1ZMC8-F1
#
_entry.id   AF-E1ZMC8-F1
#
_cell.length_a   1.000
_cell.length_b   1.000
_cell.length_c   1.000
_cell.angle_alpha   90.00
_cell.angle_beta   90.00
_cell.angle_gamma   90.00
#
_symmetry.space_group_name_H-M   'P 1'
#
loop_
_entity.id
_entity.type
_entity.pdbx_description
1 polymer ?
#
loop_
_entity_poly.entity_id
_entity_poly.type
_entity_poly.pdbx_seq_one_letter_code
_entity_poly.pdbx_strand_id
1 'polypeptide(L)'
;MLCLSLASVGGLALAGPHRQLPRARHQARKPTAAAASQPAPLTGSDAPAVQQAPPSSAAVRRRAALASALAAAVAPWLLSGAAHADNDAVKAGLSKYVKKKKLERIDTYIAPLLEAKGQLVRVGRVMLQDPAAARQLLRSGVFAGLRDNVRSVGEYASQRSNDESGRELVRGFFDELEGFDSALRQAQQREGEGLEEARKRLDGTVVALDKLLATVPETEMQKAQRVVEAIELLDGEAGAEETAASQLDKLL
;
A
#
# COMPACT_ATOMS: atom_id res chain seq x y z
N MET A 1 -60.29 -19.93 26.34
CA MET A 1 -60.81 -18.72 27.01
C MET A 1 -59.71 -17.70 27.03
N LEU A 2 -60.01 -16.47 26.57
CA LEU A 2 -59.21 -15.23 26.60
C LEU A 2 -57.95 -15.23 25.72
N CYS A 3 -57.62 -14.21 24.94
CA CYS A 3 -58.36 -13.11 24.32
C CYS A 3 -57.39 -12.50 23.30
N LEU A 4 -57.86 -12.23 22.08
CA LEU A 4 -57.16 -11.47 21.05
C LEU A 4 -56.75 -10.08 21.58
N SER A 5 -55.57 -9.60 21.19
CA SER A 5 -55.35 -8.16 21.02
C SER A 5 -54.32 -7.90 19.92
N LEU A 6 -54.84 -7.66 18.71
CA LEU A 6 -54.17 -6.92 17.66
C LEU A 6 -54.15 -5.44 18.07
N ALA A 7 -52.99 -4.78 18.02
CA ALA A 7 -52.90 -3.33 18.00
C ALA A 7 -52.08 -2.92 16.76
N SER A 8 -52.83 -2.43 15.77
CA SER A 8 -52.35 -1.71 14.59
C SER A 8 -52.61 -0.22 14.84
N VAL A 9 -51.56 0.59 14.89
CA VAL A 9 -51.56 2.06 14.79
C VAL A 9 -50.20 2.37 14.14
N GLY A 10 -50.10 2.89 12.92
CA GLY A 10 -50.68 4.12 12.44
C GLY A 10 -49.60 5.21 12.50
N GLY A 11 -48.87 5.43 11.41
CA GLY A 11 -47.78 6.40 11.35
C GLY A 11 -47.53 6.89 9.93
N LEU A 12 -48.46 7.68 9.41
CA LEU A 12 -48.33 8.39 8.13
C LEU A 12 -47.50 9.67 8.31
N ALA A 13 -46.49 9.79 7.45
CA ALA A 13 -45.96 10.97 6.76
C ALA A 13 -46.25 12.39 7.31
N LEU A 14 -45.18 13.10 7.65
CA LEU A 14 -45.07 14.57 7.62
C LEU A 14 -43.65 14.92 7.12
N ALA A 15 -43.50 15.29 5.83
CA ALA A 15 -43.31 16.65 5.32
C ALA A 15 -41.99 17.33 5.75
N GLY A 16 -41.17 17.72 4.75
CA GLY A 16 -39.85 18.34 4.89
C GLY A 16 -39.83 19.77 5.46
N PRO A 17 -38.67 20.46 5.41
CA PRO A 17 -38.24 21.06 4.14
C PRO A 17 -36.74 20.98 3.83
N HIS A 18 -36.46 20.82 2.54
CA HIS A 18 -35.19 21.11 1.89
C HIS A 18 -34.78 22.57 2.14
N ARG A 19 -33.67 22.80 2.86
CA ARG A 19 -32.89 24.04 2.79
C ARG A 19 -31.72 23.83 1.84
N GLN A 20 -31.89 24.32 0.62
CA GLN A 20 -30.79 24.53 -0.33
C GLN A 20 -29.95 25.72 0.16
N LEU A 21 -28.65 25.49 0.39
CA LEU A 21 -27.67 26.54 0.66
C LEU A 21 -27.04 27.04 -0.66
N PRO A 22 -26.67 28.33 -0.72
CA PRO A 22 -26.31 29.01 -1.96
C PRO A 22 -24.92 28.62 -2.51
N ARG A 23 -24.89 28.49 -3.84
CA ARG A 23 -23.70 28.44 -4.71
C ARG A 23 -22.71 29.56 -4.37
N ALA A 24 -21.55 29.20 -3.84
CA ALA A 24 -20.39 30.08 -3.78
C ALA A 24 -19.80 30.27 -5.20
N ARG A 25 -19.92 31.51 -5.69
CA ARG A 25 -19.15 32.02 -6.82
C ARG A 25 -17.68 32.11 -6.41
N HIS A 26 -16.82 31.30 -7.02
CA HIS A 26 -15.39 31.63 -7.08
C HIS A 26 -14.98 31.97 -8.50
N GLN A 27 -14.48 33.20 -8.58
CA GLN A 27 -14.08 33.93 -9.76
C GLN A 27 -12.81 33.30 -10.34
N ALA A 28 -12.87 33.00 -11.63
CA ALA A 28 -11.71 32.70 -12.45
C ALA A 28 -10.81 33.94 -12.53
N ARG A 29 -9.63 33.88 -11.91
CA ARG A 29 -8.55 34.83 -12.18
C ARG A 29 -7.68 34.28 -13.31
N LYS A 30 -7.67 35.01 -14.43
CA LYS A 30 -6.65 34.97 -15.49
C LYS A 30 -5.33 35.53 -14.95
N PRO A 31 -4.18 35.03 -15.43
CA PRO A 31 -3.15 35.91 -15.98
C PRO A 31 -2.83 35.47 -17.43
N THR A 32 -3.19 36.26 -18.43
CA THR A 32 -2.37 37.35 -19.03
C THR A 32 -1.10 36.82 -19.68
N ALA A 33 -1.19 36.58 -20.99
CA ALA A 33 -0.08 36.53 -21.92
C ALA A 33 0.12 37.94 -22.51
N ALA A 34 1.35 38.45 -22.47
CA ALA A 34 1.91 39.54 -23.28
C ALA A 34 3.44 39.43 -23.11
N ALA A 35 4.26 39.06 -24.10
CA ALA A 35 4.54 39.68 -25.39
C ALA A 35 5.23 41.06 -25.29
N ALA A 36 6.55 41.07 -25.44
CA ALA A 36 7.40 42.17 -25.98
C ALA A 36 8.82 41.59 -26.15
N SER A 37 9.35 41.33 -27.36
CA SER A 37 9.89 42.26 -28.38
C SER A 37 11.44 42.23 -28.40
N GLN A 38 11.99 41.52 -29.40
CA GLN A 38 13.07 41.81 -30.39
C GLN A 38 14.10 42.97 -30.15
N PRO A 39 15.22 43.14 -30.94
CA PRO A 39 15.82 42.37 -32.05
C PRO A 39 17.39 42.21 -32.03
N ALA A 40 17.88 41.52 -33.07
CA ALA A 40 19.24 41.22 -33.62
C ALA A 40 20.26 42.39 -33.81
N PRO A 41 21.32 42.32 -34.67
CA PRO A 41 22.22 41.24 -35.21
C PRO A 41 23.73 41.63 -35.13
N LEU A 42 24.67 40.79 -35.65
CA LEU A 42 25.86 41.16 -36.49
C LEU A 42 26.49 39.86 -37.07
N THR A 43 26.35 39.57 -38.39
CA THR A 43 27.37 39.65 -39.48
C THR A 43 28.66 38.82 -39.24
N GLY A 44 29.18 37.98 -40.14
CA GLY A 44 28.89 37.67 -41.54
C GLY A 44 30.04 36.82 -42.16
N SER A 45 29.83 36.32 -43.38
CA SER A 45 30.80 35.81 -44.39
C SER A 45 31.62 34.55 -44.07
N ASP A 46 31.88 33.57 -44.95
CA ASP A 46 31.69 33.43 -46.40
C ASP A 46 31.71 31.92 -46.80
N ALA A 47 31.00 31.57 -47.88
CA ALA A 47 31.09 30.31 -48.63
C ALA A 47 32.22 30.41 -49.71
N PRO A 48 32.64 29.40 -50.52
CA PRO A 48 31.83 28.40 -51.27
C PRO A 48 32.43 26.94 -51.26
N ALA A 49 31.63 25.87 -51.37
CA ALA A 49 31.18 25.14 -52.58
C ALA A 49 32.27 24.56 -53.52
N VAL A 50 31.96 23.36 -54.08
CA VAL A 50 32.56 22.66 -55.25
C VAL A 50 33.53 21.50 -54.82
N GLN A 51 33.48 20.23 -55.26
CA GLN A 51 33.00 19.56 -56.50
C GLN A 51 32.78 18.04 -56.31
N GLN A 52 32.13 17.45 -57.31
CA GLN A 52 31.73 16.04 -57.50
C GLN A 52 32.88 15.03 -57.77
N ALA A 53 32.55 13.74 -57.63
CA ALA A 53 33.32 12.51 -57.94
C ALA A 53 33.49 12.23 -59.47
N PRO A 54 33.93 11.02 -59.91
CA PRO A 54 35.24 10.33 -59.88
C PRO A 54 35.86 10.16 -61.32
N PRO A 55 37.00 9.47 -61.53
CA PRO A 55 36.92 8.04 -61.93
C PRO A 55 38.09 7.12 -61.51
N SER A 56 37.73 5.84 -61.35
CA SER A 56 38.47 4.59 -61.63
C SER A 56 39.98 4.65 -61.95
N SER A 57 40.78 3.89 -61.20
CA SER A 57 41.52 2.77 -61.79
C SER A 57 42.06 1.82 -60.72
N ALA A 58 41.81 0.55 -60.97
CA ALA A 58 42.26 -0.58 -60.19
C ALA A 58 43.79 -0.66 -60.14
N ALA A 59 44.36 -0.63 -58.93
CA ALA A 59 45.67 -1.21 -58.68
C ALA A 59 45.75 -1.69 -57.23
N VAL A 60 45.97 -3.00 -57.08
CA VAL A 60 46.48 -3.66 -55.85
C VAL A 60 45.44 -3.76 -54.71
N ARG A 61 44.41 -4.61 -54.80
CA ARG A 61 44.48 -6.08 -54.63
C ARG A 61 45.64 -6.51 -53.72
N ARG A 62 45.34 -6.77 -52.43
CA ARG A 62 45.97 -7.76 -51.50
C ARG A 62 45.88 -7.41 -50.00
N ARG A 63 45.07 -6.45 -49.56
CA ARG A 63 44.87 -6.14 -48.12
C ARG A 63 43.41 -6.11 -47.66
N ALA A 64 42.54 -6.86 -48.33
CA ALA A 64 41.11 -6.92 -48.01
C ALA A 64 40.61 -8.37 -47.89
N ALA A 65 41.39 -9.23 -47.23
CA ALA A 65 41.03 -10.64 -47.04
C ALA A 65 41.35 -11.17 -45.64
N LEU A 66 41.49 -10.31 -44.63
CA LEU A 66 41.67 -10.70 -43.23
C LEU A 66 40.90 -9.76 -42.27
N ALA A 67 39.71 -9.31 -42.66
CA ALA A 67 38.81 -8.56 -41.79
C ALA A 67 37.38 -9.15 -41.75
N SER A 68 37.24 -10.42 -42.15
CA SER A 68 35.95 -11.14 -42.16
C SER A 68 36.02 -12.53 -41.50
N ALA A 69 37.05 -12.79 -40.69
CA ALA A 69 37.25 -14.08 -40.02
C ALA A 69 37.18 -14.00 -38.47
N LEU A 70 36.68 -12.90 -37.91
CA LEU A 70 36.48 -12.71 -36.46
C LEU A 70 35.03 -12.31 -36.10
N ALA A 71 34.06 -12.54 -36.99
CA ALA A 71 32.64 -12.33 -36.73
C ALA A 71 31.81 -13.64 -36.70
N ALA A 72 32.46 -14.80 -36.72
CA ALA A 72 31.80 -16.11 -36.79
C ALA A 72 32.17 -17.09 -35.66
N ALA A 73 32.78 -16.60 -34.56
CA ALA A 73 33.19 -17.43 -33.43
C ALA A 73 32.55 -17.06 -32.07
N VAL A 74 31.60 -16.12 -32.04
CA VAL A 74 30.84 -15.76 -30.82
C VAL A 74 29.34 -16.09 -30.93
N ALA A 75 28.91 -16.66 -32.06
CA ALA A 75 27.50 -16.92 -32.36
C ALA A 75 26.86 -18.23 -31.85
N PRO A 76 27.48 -19.16 -31.07
CA PRO A 76 26.69 -20.28 -30.54
C PRO A 76 25.88 -19.95 -29.28
N TRP A 77 26.28 -18.94 -28.50
CA TRP A 77 25.70 -18.70 -27.16
C TRP A 77 24.51 -17.74 -27.14
N LEU A 78 24.30 -16.96 -28.21
CA LEU A 78 23.15 -16.06 -28.34
C LEU A 78 21.90 -16.73 -28.93
N LEU A 79 22.02 -17.93 -29.50
CA LEU A 79 20.89 -18.67 -30.08
C LEU A 79 20.32 -19.79 -29.19
N SER A 80 20.87 -20.03 -27.99
CA SER A 80 20.33 -21.02 -27.05
C SER A 80 19.27 -20.45 -26.09
N GLY A 81 19.10 -19.12 -26.05
CA GLY A 81 18.12 -18.47 -25.16
C GLY A 81 16.66 -18.51 -25.65
N ALA A 82 16.42 -18.74 -26.95
CA ALA A 82 15.08 -18.66 -27.53
C ALA A 82 14.26 -19.96 -27.40
N ALA A 83 14.89 -21.10 -27.13
CA ALA A 83 14.20 -22.40 -27.10
C ALA A 83 13.45 -22.71 -25.79
N HIS A 84 13.56 -21.84 -24.77
CA HIS A 84 12.91 -22.05 -23.47
C HIS A 84 11.66 -21.17 -23.26
N ALA A 85 11.38 -20.23 -24.16
CA ALA A 85 10.25 -19.30 -24.01
C ALA A 85 8.88 -19.99 -24.17
N ASP A 86 8.81 -21.13 -24.86
CA ASP A 86 7.57 -21.88 -25.15
C ASP A 86 7.51 -23.29 -24.58
N ASN A 87 8.33 -23.60 -23.57
CA ASN A 87 8.24 -24.89 -22.91
C ASN A 87 7.17 -24.84 -21.81
N ASP A 88 5.99 -25.43 -22.07
CA ASP A 88 4.87 -25.43 -21.12
C ASP A 88 5.23 -26.05 -19.76
N ALA A 89 6.16 -27.01 -19.73
CA ALA A 89 6.66 -27.58 -18.47
C ALA A 89 7.48 -26.56 -17.67
N VAL A 90 8.28 -25.71 -18.33
CA VAL A 90 9.04 -24.62 -17.69
C VAL A 90 8.10 -23.49 -17.24
N LYS A 91 7.09 -23.14 -18.04
CA LYS A 91 6.03 -22.19 -17.65
C LYS A 91 5.22 -22.71 -16.45
N ALA A 92 4.91 -24.00 -16.42
CA ALA A 92 4.23 -24.64 -15.30
C ALA A 92 5.11 -24.68 -14.04
N GLY A 93 6.40 -24.99 -14.18
CA GLY A 93 7.37 -24.97 -13.07
C GLY A 93 7.57 -23.57 -12.48
N LEU A 94 7.79 -22.58 -13.34
CA LEU A 94 7.96 -21.18 -12.94
C LEU A 94 6.69 -20.61 -12.32
N SER A 95 5.51 -20.90 -12.88
CA SER A 95 4.24 -20.43 -12.32
C SER A 95 3.94 -21.07 -10.95
N LYS A 96 4.26 -22.35 -10.74
CA LYS A 96 4.20 -22.98 -9.41
C LYS A 96 5.17 -22.30 -8.43
N TYR A 97 6.41 -22.04 -8.86
CA TYR A 97 7.41 -21.37 -8.03
C TYR A 97 7.00 -19.94 -7.66
N VAL A 98 6.51 -19.15 -8.61
CA VAL A 98 6.02 -17.78 -8.39
C VAL A 98 4.81 -17.78 -7.47
N LYS A 99 3.83 -18.68 -7.68
CA LYS A 99 2.68 -18.83 -6.79
C LYS A 99 3.11 -19.21 -5.37
N LYS A 100 4.03 -20.18 -5.24
CA LYS A 100 4.58 -20.59 -3.94
C LYS A 100 5.28 -19.42 -3.24
N LYS A 101 6.11 -18.66 -3.95
CA LYS A 101 6.80 -17.49 -3.39
C LYS A 101 5.85 -16.36 -3.01
N LYS A 102 4.76 -16.17 -3.74
CA LYS A 102 3.72 -15.18 -3.39
C LYS A 102 2.92 -15.61 -2.14
N LEU A 103 2.64 -16.91 -2.00
CA LEU A 103 2.01 -17.47 -0.81
C LEU A 103 2.94 -17.37 0.41
N GLU A 104 4.18 -17.84 0.31
CA GLU A 104 5.18 -17.68 1.38
C GLU A 104 5.36 -16.21 1.81
N ARG A 105 5.20 -15.28 0.86
CA ARG A 105 5.28 -13.86 1.16
C ARG A 105 4.08 -13.37 1.98
N ILE A 106 2.85 -13.80 1.69
CA ILE A 106 1.69 -13.31 2.45
C ILE A 106 1.71 -13.80 3.90
N ASP A 107 2.17 -15.03 4.14
CA ASP A 107 2.26 -15.63 5.48
C ASP A 107 3.07 -14.75 6.46
N THR A 108 4.07 -14.03 5.94
CA THR A 108 4.94 -13.15 6.72
C THR A 108 4.23 -11.88 7.20
N TYR A 109 3.19 -11.43 6.49
CA TYR A 109 2.55 -10.15 6.77
C TYR A 109 1.31 -10.26 7.64
N ILE A 110 0.70 -11.45 7.76
CA ILE A 110 -0.56 -11.62 8.49
C ILE A 110 -0.35 -11.52 10.01
N ALA A 111 0.70 -12.15 10.55
CA ALA A 111 0.96 -12.14 12.00
C ALA A 111 1.15 -10.71 12.56
N PRO A 112 1.97 -9.84 11.94
CA PRO A 112 2.07 -8.44 12.35
C PRO A 112 0.73 -7.66 12.26
N LEU A 113 -0.16 -8.02 11.33
CA LEU A 113 -1.48 -7.38 11.22
C LEU A 113 -2.44 -7.81 12.34
N LEU A 114 -2.39 -9.08 12.73
CA LEU A 114 -3.12 -9.60 13.89
C LEU A 114 -2.65 -8.92 15.18
N GLU A 115 -1.33 -8.76 15.34
CA GLU A 115 -0.76 -8.04 16.48
C GLU A 115 -1.20 -6.56 16.48
N ALA A 116 -1.13 -5.89 15.33
CA ALA A 116 -1.61 -4.51 15.18
C ALA A 116 -3.10 -4.37 15.49
N LYS A 117 -3.94 -5.36 15.12
CA LYS A 117 -5.36 -5.39 15.50
C LYS A 117 -5.53 -5.48 17.02
N GLY A 118 -4.76 -6.36 17.69
CA GLY A 118 -4.74 -6.43 19.15
C GLY A 118 -4.31 -5.11 19.79
N GLN A 119 -3.33 -4.43 19.18
CA GLN A 119 -2.84 -3.13 19.65
C GLN A 119 -3.88 -2.02 19.48
N LEU A 120 -4.70 -2.01 18.42
CA LEU A 120 -5.81 -1.07 18.25
C LEU A 120 -6.81 -1.15 19.42
N VAL A 121 -7.06 -2.35 19.96
CA VAL A 121 -7.92 -2.53 21.15
C VAL A 121 -7.26 -1.94 22.40
N ARG A 122 -5.93 -2.00 22.53
CA ARG A 122 -5.20 -1.31 23.62
C ARG A 122 -5.30 0.20 23.48
N VAL A 123 -5.13 0.75 22.26
CA VAL A 123 -5.30 2.18 21.97
C VAL A 123 -6.71 2.64 22.35
N GLY A 124 -7.74 1.84 22.05
CA GLY A 124 -9.12 2.13 22.43
C GLY A 124 -9.36 2.23 23.94
N ARG A 125 -8.56 1.54 24.76
CA ARG A 125 -8.61 1.69 26.23
C ARG A 125 -7.92 2.96 26.69
N VAL A 126 -6.74 3.24 26.13
CA VAL A 126 -5.93 4.42 26.50
C VAL A 126 -6.61 5.72 26.11
N MET A 127 -7.27 5.78 24.95
CA MET A 127 -7.91 7.01 24.46
C MET A 127 -9.02 7.55 25.37
N LEU A 128 -9.63 6.69 26.20
CA LEU A 128 -10.67 7.09 27.14
C LEU A 128 -10.13 7.92 28.31
N GLN A 129 -8.83 7.77 28.60
CA GLN A 129 -8.15 8.47 29.69
C GLN A 129 -7.26 9.58 29.14
N ASP A 130 -6.48 9.27 28.11
CA ASP A 130 -5.51 10.18 27.52
C ASP A 130 -5.49 10.02 25.98
N PRO A 131 -6.18 10.91 25.24
CA PRO A 131 -6.15 10.89 23.79
C PRO A 131 -4.76 11.22 23.21
N ALA A 132 -3.89 11.94 23.93
CA ALA A 132 -2.54 12.24 23.47
C ALA A 132 -1.65 10.98 23.55
N ALA A 133 -1.71 10.23 24.65
CA ALA A 133 -1.02 8.95 24.79
C ALA A 133 -1.49 7.93 23.73
N ALA A 134 -2.80 7.86 23.46
CA ALA A 134 -3.35 7.01 22.41
C ALA A 134 -2.76 7.33 21.02
N ARG A 135 -2.61 8.61 20.68
CA ARG A 135 -1.95 9.03 19.43
C ARG A 135 -0.47 8.70 19.40
N GLN A 136 0.20 8.74 20.55
CA GLN A 136 1.61 8.39 20.64
C GLN A 136 1.80 6.90 20.34
N LEU A 137 0.91 6.04 20.86
CA LEU A 137 0.89 4.60 20.54
C LEU A 137 0.70 4.34 19.04
N LEU A 138 -0.14 5.10 18.33
CA LEU A 138 -0.31 4.95 16.88
C LEU A 138 0.95 5.31 16.07
N ARG A 139 1.85 6.10 16.64
CA ARG A 139 3.06 6.60 15.95
C ARG A 139 4.32 5.81 16.31
N SER A 140 4.25 4.90 17.26
CA SER A 140 5.41 4.15 17.76
C SER A 140 5.11 2.65 17.85
N GLY A 141 6.15 1.86 18.09
CA GLY A 141 6.02 0.44 18.37
C GLY A 141 5.48 -0.38 17.19
N VAL A 142 4.48 -1.22 17.49
CA VAL A 142 3.93 -2.30 16.64
C VAL A 142 3.38 -1.81 15.28
N PHE A 143 3.00 -0.53 15.18
CA PHE A 143 2.52 0.02 13.91
C PHE A 143 3.65 0.37 12.93
N ALA A 144 4.91 0.22 13.32
CA ALA A 144 6.04 0.29 12.40
C ALA A 144 5.90 -0.77 11.29
N GLY A 145 5.98 -0.34 10.02
CA GLY A 145 5.80 -1.24 8.88
C GLY A 145 4.36 -1.68 8.61
N LEU A 146 3.37 -1.24 9.39
CA LEU A 146 1.94 -1.54 9.17
C LEU A 146 1.53 -1.23 7.71
N ARG A 147 2.01 -0.11 7.18
CA ARG A 147 1.73 0.33 5.81
C ARG A 147 2.14 -0.69 4.75
N ASP A 148 3.32 -1.26 4.91
CA ASP A 148 3.88 -2.20 3.94
C ASP A 148 3.23 -3.58 4.08
N ASN A 149 2.92 -3.99 5.32
CA ASN A 149 2.18 -5.22 5.61
C ASN A 149 0.77 -5.18 5.00
N VAL A 150 0.01 -4.11 5.25
CA VAL A 150 -1.35 -3.90 4.72
C VAL A 150 -1.34 -3.87 3.20
N ARG A 151 -0.40 -3.14 2.59
CA ARG A 151 -0.28 -3.08 1.12
C ARG A 151 0.00 -4.44 0.51
N SER A 152 0.88 -5.21 1.12
CA SER A 152 1.23 -6.54 0.62
C SER A 152 0.03 -7.50 0.63
N VAL A 153 -0.80 -7.44 1.69
CA VAL A 153 -2.05 -8.21 1.75
C VAL A 153 -3.07 -7.70 0.73
N GLY A 154 -3.18 -6.38 0.53
CA GLY A 154 -4.03 -5.82 -0.52
C GLY A 154 -3.61 -6.21 -1.93
N GLU A 155 -2.30 -6.22 -2.22
CA GLU A 155 -1.77 -6.71 -3.50
C GLU A 155 -2.08 -8.18 -3.72
N TYR A 156 -1.98 -8.99 -2.67
CA TYR A 156 -2.39 -10.39 -2.73
C TYR A 156 -3.89 -10.53 -3.02
N ALA A 157 -4.73 -9.76 -2.32
CA ALA A 157 -6.18 -9.79 -2.49
C ALA A 157 -6.56 -9.47 -3.95
N SER A 158 -6.03 -8.36 -4.48
CA SER A 158 -6.23 -7.96 -5.88
C SER A 158 -5.75 -9.02 -6.88
N GLN A 159 -4.62 -9.68 -6.62
CA GLN A 159 -4.12 -10.75 -7.48
C GLN A 159 -5.01 -12.00 -7.44
N ARG A 160 -5.67 -12.26 -6.31
CA ARG A 160 -6.55 -13.42 -6.12
C ARG A 160 -7.91 -13.22 -6.77
N SER A 161 -8.50 -12.04 -6.63
CA SER A 161 -9.77 -11.66 -7.26
C SER A 161 -9.62 -11.24 -8.72
N ASN A 162 -8.39 -10.98 -9.17
CA ASN A 162 -8.09 -10.44 -10.49
C ASN A 162 -8.78 -9.08 -10.76
N ASP A 163 -8.85 -8.24 -9.72
CA ASP A 163 -9.45 -6.91 -9.75
C ASP A 163 -8.74 -5.91 -8.80
N GLU A 164 -9.26 -4.69 -8.73
CA GLU A 164 -8.71 -3.61 -7.90
C GLU A 164 -9.28 -3.58 -6.46
N SER A 165 -10.12 -4.56 -6.08
CA SER A 165 -10.80 -4.57 -4.78
C SER A 165 -9.83 -4.57 -3.59
N GLY A 166 -8.71 -5.30 -3.70
CA GLY A 166 -7.65 -5.29 -2.69
C GLY A 166 -7.03 -3.91 -2.46
N ARG A 167 -6.84 -3.12 -3.53
CA ARG A 167 -6.35 -1.74 -3.41
C ARG A 167 -7.39 -0.81 -2.77
N GLU A 168 -8.67 -1.03 -3.05
CA GLU A 168 -9.77 -0.27 -2.44
C GLU A 168 -9.89 -0.56 -0.93
N LEU A 169 -9.76 -1.82 -0.52
CA LEU A 169 -9.73 -2.22 0.89
C LEU A 169 -8.56 -1.56 1.64
N VAL A 170 -7.38 -1.53 1.03
CA VAL A 170 -6.20 -0.84 1.60
C VAL A 170 -6.45 0.65 1.78
N ARG A 171 -7.04 1.32 0.78
CA ARG A 171 -7.39 2.75 0.88
C ARG A 171 -8.40 2.97 2.00
N GLY A 172 -9.50 2.22 2.03
CA GLY A 172 -10.53 2.34 3.05
C GLY A 172 -9.99 2.13 4.47
N PHE A 173 -9.05 1.19 4.65
CA PHE A 173 -8.38 1.02 5.94
C PHE A 173 -7.57 2.25 6.38
N PHE A 174 -6.74 2.82 5.49
CA PHE A 174 -5.96 4.00 5.83
C PHE A 174 -6.80 5.26 5.99
N ASP A 175 -7.90 5.38 5.24
CA ASP A 175 -8.85 6.49 5.37
C ASP A 175 -9.52 6.48 6.75
N GLU A 176 -9.95 5.30 7.24
CA GLU A 176 -10.52 5.19 8.60
C GLU A 176 -9.47 5.41 9.68
N LEU A 177 -8.24 4.91 9.49
CA LEU A 177 -7.14 5.10 10.45
C LEU A 177 -6.71 6.57 10.55
N GLU A 178 -6.65 7.29 9.43
CA GLU A 178 -6.38 8.73 9.39
C GLU A 178 -7.54 9.52 10.01
N GLY A 179 -8.78 9.11 9.73
CA GLY A 179 -9.97 9.64 10.39
C GLY A 179 -9.92 9.47 11.91
N PHE A 180 -9.44 8.31 12.39
CA PHE A 180 -9.25 8.03 13.80
C PHE A 180 -8.16 8.92 14.45
N ASP A 181 -6.96 9.04 13.88
CA ASP A 181 -5.92 9.96 14.45
C ASP A 181 -6.41 11.42 14.44
N SER A 182 -7.15 11.82 13.41
CA SER A 182 -7.74 13.15 13.31
C SER A 182 -8.78 13.37 14.42
N ALA A 183 -9.62 12.39 14.71
CA ALA A 183 -10.58 12.46 15.80
C ALA A 183 -9.89 12.51 17.18
N LEU A 184 -8.84 11.72 17.40
CA LEU A 184 -8.04 11.80 18.62
C LEU A 184 -7.38 13.17 18.80
N ARG A 185 -6.88 13.79 17.72
CA ARG A 185 -6.32 15.14 17.76
C ARG A 185 -7.37 16.16 18.20
N GLN A 186 -8.59 16.04 17.68
CA GLN A 186 -9.69 16.93 18.05
C GLN A 186 -10.09 16.75 19.52
N ALA A 187 -10.20 15.49 19.97
CA ALA A 187 -10.47 15.17 21.37
C ALA A 187 -9.38 15.72 22.29
N GLN A 188 -8.11 15.64 21.90
CA GLN A 188 -7.00 16.25 22.64
C GLN A 188 -7.13 17.78 22.72
N GLN A 189 -7.48 18.45 21.63
CA GLN A 189 -7.60 19.92 21.58
C GLN A 189 -8.80 20.47 22.35
N ARG A 190 -9.84 19.64 22.55
CA ARG A 190 -11.07 20.01 23.25
C ARG A 190 -11.23 19.29 24.58
N GLU A 191 -10.12 18.91 25.21
CA GLU A 191 -10.09 18.32 26.56
C GLU A 191 -11.03 17.10 26.75
N GLY A 192 -11.17 16.27 25.71
CA GLY A 192 -11.98 15.05 25.72
C GLY A 192 -13.34 15.15 25.02
N GLU A 193 -13.75 16.32 24.53
CA GLU A 193 -14.95 16.41 23.68
C GLU A 193 -14.71 15.73 22.33
N GLY A 194 -15.61 14.83 21.92
CA GLY A 194 -15.52 14.10 20.65
C GLY A 194 -14.90 12.70 20.75
N LEU A 195 -14.69 12.17 21.95
CA LEU A 195 -14.25 10.78 22.17
C LEU A 195 -15.21 9.74 21.57
N GLU A 196 -16.51 10.04 21.49
CA GLU A 196 -17.48 9.15 20.83
C GLU A 196 -17.19 9.00 19.33
N GLU A 197 -16.87 10.10 18.63
CA GLU A 197 -16.48 10.04 17.21
C GLU A 197 -15.14 9.32 17.06
N ALA A 198 -14.17 9.57 17.96
CA ALA A 198 -12.91 8.83 17.96
C ALA A 198 -13.13 7.32 18.13
N ARG A 199 -14.05 6.92 19.01
CA ARG A 199 -14.40 5.51 19.18
C ARG A 199 -15.09 4.91 17.97
N LYS A 200 -16.03 5.62 17.38
CA LYS A 200 -16.68 5.19 16.12
C LYS A 200 -15.66 4.99 14.99
N ARG A 201 -14.67 5.88 14.88
CA ARG A 201 -13.58 5.77 13.90
C ARG A 201 -12.63 4.61 14.20
N LEU A 202 -12.35 4.33 15.47
CA LEU A 202 -11.62 3.14 15.87
C LEU A 202 -12.35 1.86 15.44
N ASP A 203 -13.65 1.78 15.72
CA ASP A 203 -14.47 0.63 15.32
C ASP A 203 -14.49 0.48 13.79
N GLY A 204 -14.62 1.59 13.05
CA GLY A 204 -14.50 1.63 11.59
C GLY A 204 -13.15 1.13 11.09
N THR A 205 -12.06 1.51 11.75
CA THR A 205 -10.69 1.07 11.44
C THR A 205 -10.53 -0.45 11.63
N VAL A 206 -11.04 -0.99 12.75
CA VAL A 206 -11.00 -2.43 13.03
C VAL A 206 -11.82 -3.21 12.00
N VAL A 207 -13.02 -2.72 11.66
CA VAL A 207 -13.87 -3.34 10.63
C VAL A 207 -13.20 -3.30 9.26
N ALA A 208 -12.54 -2.20 8.89
CA ALA A 208 -11.83 -2.09 7.63
C ALA A 208 -10.65 -3.08 7.56
N LEU A 209 -9.91 -3.25 8.67
CA LEU A 209 -8.84 -4.25 8.77
C LEU A 209 -9.39 -5.68 8.65
N ASP A 210 -10.52 -5.97 9.29
CA ASP A 210 -11.17 -7.28 9.21
C ASP A 210 -11.64 -7.62 7.80
N LYS A 211 -12.17 -6.63 7.07
CA LYS A 211 -12.52 -6.80 5.64
C LYS A 211 -11.30 -7.16 4.80
N LEU A 212 -10.14 -6.56 5.09
CA LEU A 212 -8.89 -6.89 4.40
C LEU A 212 -8.43 -8.31 4.77
N LEU A 213 -8.42 -8.66 6.06
CA LEU A 213 -8.01 -9.99 6.52
C LEU A 213 -8.94 -11.10 6.02
N ALA A 214 -10.22 -10.82 5.81
CA ALA A 214 -11.16 -11.77 5.23
C ALA A 214 -10.80 -12.22 3.79
N THR A 215 -9.90 -11.51 3.10
CA THR A 215 -9.40 -11.91 1.76
C THR A 215 -8.36 -13.03 1.81
N VAL A 216 -7.78 -13.26 2.99
CA VAL A 216 -6.71 -14.23 3.23
C VAL A 216 -7.31 -15.64 3.37
N PRO A 217 -6.67 -16.69 2.81
CA PRO A 217 -7.10 -18.07 3.03
C PRO A 217 -7.04 -18.45 4.52
N GLU A 218 -8.03 -19.21 4.96
CA GLU A 218 -8.14 -19.72 6.33
C GLU A 218 -6.87 -20.46 6.81
N THR A 219 -6.19 -21.19 5.91
CA THR A 219 -4.95 -21.91 6.24
C THR A 219 -3.83 -20.98 6.68
N GLU A 220 -3.70 -19.81 6.08
CA GLU A 220 -2.66 -18.84 6.42
C GLU A 220 -3.05 -18.01 7.65
N MET A 221 -4.34 -17.73 7.81
CA MET A 221 -4.87 -17.13 9.03
C MET A 221 -4.58 -17.99 10.27
N GLN A 222 -4.81 -19.30 10.21
CA GLN A 222 -4.54 -20.22 11.32
C GLN A 222 -3.04 -20.32 11.66
N LYS A 223 -2.17 -20.32 10.65
CA LYS A 223 -0.71 -20.29 10.90
C LYS A 223 -0.30 -19.00 11.59
N ALA A 224 -0.80 -17.85 11.13
CA ALA A 224 -0.50 -16.56 11.72
C ALA A 224 -1.00 -16.45 13.17
N GLN A 225 -2.20 -16.98 13.46
CA GLN A 225 -2.72 -17.04 14.83
C GLN A 225 -1.77 -17.80 15.77
N ARG A 226 -1.28 -18.97 15.36
CA ARG A 226 -0.31 -19.74 16.16
C ARG A 226 0.99 -18.99 16.41
N VAL A 227 1.45 -18.21 15.44
CA VAL A 227 2.64 -17.37 15.60
C VAL A 227 2.39 -16.28 16.64
N VAL A 228 1.23 -15.61 16.58
CA VAL A 228 0.84 -14.57 17.54
C VAL A 228 0.68 -15.16 18.95
N GLU A 229 -0.01 -16.30 19.08
CA GLU A 229 -0.13 -17.02 20.37
C GLU A 229 1.24 -17.40 20.94
N ALA A 230 2.18 -17.86 20.10
CA ALA A 230 3.53 -18.18 20.53
C ALA A 230 4.30 -16.94 21.00
N ILE A 231 4.15 -15.79 20.31
CA ILE A 231 4.76 -14.52 20.73
C ILE A 231 4.18 -14.08 22.08
N GLU A 232 2.85 -14.13 22.25
CA GLU A 232 2.20 -13.77 23.51
C GLU A 232 2.63 -14.66 24.69
N LEU A 233 2.84 -15.96 24.44
CA LEU A 233 3.40 -16.88 25.44
C LEU A 233 4.85 -16.50 25.78
N LEU A 234 5.69 -16.22 24.79
CA LEU A 234 7.09 -15.82 25.03
C LEU A 234 7.19 -14.49 25.80
N ASP A 235 6.37 -13.50 25.45
CA ASP A 235 6.31 -12.22 26.15
C ASP A 235 5.80 -12.38 27.60
N GLY A 236 4.86 -13.30 27.82
CA GLY A 236 4.36 -13.65 29.15
C GLY A 236 5.41 -14.29 30.05
N GLU A 237 6.20 -15.22 29.51
CA GLU A 237 7.31 -15.88 30.24
C GLU A 237 8.46 -14.89 30.49
N ALA A 238 8.80 -14.03 29.53
CA ALA A 238 9.82 -13.00 29.70
C ALA A 238 9.44 -11.97 30.78
N GLY A 239 8.16 -11.56 30.85
CA GLY A 239 7.66 -10.67 31.89
C GLY A 239 7.61 -11.32 33.29
N ALA A 240 7.44 -12.64 33.37
CA ALA A 240 7.47 -13.39 34.63
C ALA A 240 8.90 -13.51 35.19
N GLU A 241 9.92 -13.70 34.34
CA GLU A 241 11.32 -13.71 34.78
C GLU A 241 11.82 -12.33 35.21
N GLU A 242 11.43 -11.25 34.50
CA GLU A 242 11.83 -9.88 34.86
C GLU A 242 11.23 -9.42 36.19
N THR A 243 9.98 -9.81 36.48
CA THR A 243 9.33 -9.51 37.76
C THR A 243 9.88 -10.34 38.92
N ALA A 244 10.26 -11.61 38.69
CA ALA A 244 10.94 -12.44 39.69
C ALA A 244 12.35 -11.90 40.03
N ALA A 245 13.09 -11.43 39.02
CA ALA A 245 14.40 -10.80 39.23
C ALA A 245 14.30 -9.49 40.02
N SER A 246 13.29 -8.64 39.73
CA SER A 246 13.06 -7.40 40.49
C SER A 246 12.59 -7.64 41.93
N GLN A 247 11.93 -8.77 42.22
CA GLN A 247 11.50 -9.12 43.58
C GLN A 247 12.66 -9.62 44.45
N LEU A 248 13.65 -10.29 43.87
CA LEU A 248 14.86 -10.73 44.61
C LEU A 248 15.79 -9.57 44.97
N ASP A 249 15.92 -8.57 44.09
CA ASP A 249 16.75 -7.38 44.33
C ASP A 249 16.17 -6.46 45.44
N LYS A 250 14.86 -6.53 45.71
CA LYS A 250 14.22 -5.80 46.81
C LYS A 250 14.33 -6.48 48.18
N LEU A 251 14.83 -7.72 48.23
CA LEU A 251 14.95 -8.52 49.45
C LEU A 251 16.40 -8.70 49.93
N LEU A 252 17.37 -8.17 49.18
CA LEU A 252 18.79 -8.06 49.55
C LEU A 252 19.12 -6.62 49.99
#